data_AF-A0A9D2NUL6-F1
#
_entry.id   AF-A0A9D2NUL6-F1
#
_cell.length_a   1.000
_cell.length_b   1.000
_cell.length_c   1.000
_cell.angle_alpha   90.00
_cell.angle_beta   90.00
_cell.angle_gamma   90.00
#
_symmetry.space_group_name_H-M   'P 1'
#
loop_
_entity.id
_entity.type
_entity.pdbx_description
1 polymer ?
#
loop_
_entity_poly.entity_id
_entity_poly.type
_entity_poly.pdbx_seq_one_letter_code
_entity_poly.pdbx_strand_id
1 'polypeptide(L)'
;MKLEELTGLKTVLFDIVPLANEEAGIAYLNDTHLWVINLNQNHPGFDPKQVKLTQIIELLEHHAHCFRNQDDVFEQERTALLAHLKTLDPDTSVDLPLH
;
A
#
# COMPACT_ATOMS: atom_id res chain seq x y z
N MET A 1 -10.18 8.94 3.67
CA MET A 1 -10.91 7.65 3.65
C MET A 1 -9.98 6.55 4.15
N LYS A 2 -10.50 5.57 4.88
CA LYS A 2 -9.67 4.45 5.35
C LYS A 2 -9.19 3.60 4.18
N LEU A 3 -7.97 3.07 4.26
CA LEU A 3 -7.41 2.29 3.18
C LEU A 3 -8.18 0.97 2.96
N GLU A 4 -8.71 0.37 4.02
CA GLU A 4 -9.61 -0.78 3.99
C GLU A 4 -10.82 -0.53 3.08
N GLU A 5 -11.40 0.66 3.18
CA GLU A 5 -12.60 1.06 2.41
C GLU A 5 -12.27 1.26 0.94
N LEU A 6 -11.09 1.80 0.64
CA LEU A 6 -10.62 2.05 -0.74
C LEU A 6 -10.17 0.76 -1.43
N THR A 7 -9.57 -0.17 -0.68
CA THR A 7 -9.02 -1.41 -1.23
C THR A 7 -10.06 -2.53 -1.30
N GLY A 8 -11.12 -2.45 -0.50
CA GLY A 8 -12.08 -3.54 -0.31
C GLY A 8 -11.48 -4.76 0.39
N LEU A 9 -10.25 -4.65 0.90
CA LEU A 9 -9.55 -5.73 1.60
C LEU A 9 -10.09 -5.84 3.03
N LYS A 10 -10.32 -7.08 3.48
CA LYS A 10 -10.71 -7.36 4.86
C LYS A 10 -9.53 -7.33 5.84
N THR A 11 -8.33 -7.52 5.32
CA THR A 11 -7.08 -7.65 6.07
C THR A 11 -6.01 -6.82 5.38
N VAL A 12 -5.89 -5.57 5.80
CA VAL A 12 -4.78 -4.68 5.45
C VAL A 12 -4.21 -4.08 6.73
N LEU A 13 -2.89 -4.06 6.83
CA LEU A 13 -2.15 -3.27 7.80
C LEU A 13 -1.55 -2.11 7.04
N PHE A 14 -2.00 -0.91 7.38
CA PHE A 14 -1.48 0.33 6.82
C PHE A 14 -0.71 1.07 7.91
N ASP A 15 0.52 1.49 7.64
CA ASP A 15 1.32 2.23 8.62
C ASP A 15 2.30 3.23 7.97
N ILE A 16 2.89 4.09 8.81
CA ILE A 16 3.97 5.01 8.47
C ILE A 16 5.17 4.61 9.31
N VAL A 17 6.25 4.22 8.65
CA VAL A 17 7.44 3.68 9.34
C VAL A 17 8.71 4.39 8.87
N PRO A 18 9.72 4.56 9.74
CA PRO A 18 11.03 5.03 9.30
C PRO A 18 11.76 3.89 8.59
N LEU A 19 11.82 3.91 7.27
CA LEU A 19 12.69 2.99 6.54
C LEU A 19 14.09 3.59 6.41
N ALA A 20 15.09 2.71 6.37
CA ALA A 20 16.50 3.09 6.21
C ALA A 20 16.88 3.32 4.74
N ASN A 21 16.01 2.97 3.79
CA ASN A 21 16.21 3.15 2.35
C ASN A 21 15.52 4.43 1.85
N GLU A 22 15.83 4.79 0.59
CA GLU A 22 15.26 5.96 -0.08
C GLU A 22 13.94 5.65 -0.82
N GLU A 23 13.34 4.48 -0.60
CA GLU A 23 12.09 4.10 -1.24
C GLU A 23 10.91 4.86 -0.61
N ALA A 24 9.86 5.14 -1.40
CA ALA A 24 8.65 5.81 -0.91
C ALA A 24 7.89 5.00 0.15
N GLY A 25 8.13 3.69 0.21
CA GLY A 25 7.56 2.78 1.18
C GLY A 25 7.81 1.33 0.79
N ILE A 26 7.04 0.42 1.37
CA ILE A 26 7.02 -0.98 0.98
C ILE A 26 5.61 -1.57 1.08
N ALA A 27 5.23 -2.39 0.10
CA ALA A 27 4.03 -3.21 0.16
C ALA A 27 4.40 -4.69 0.13
N TYR A 28 3.70 -5.53 0.88
CA TYR A 28 3.80 -6.97 0.70
C TYR A 28 2.58 -7.76 1.13
N LEU A 29 2.39 -8.92 0.49
CA LEU A 29 1.47 -9.95 0.94
C LEU A 29 2.23 -10.98 1.80
N ASN A 30 1.76 -11.21 3.02
CA ASN A 30 2.38 -12.17 3.92
C ASN A 30 1.73 -13.56 3.85
N ASP A 31 2.38 -14.53 4.51
CA ASP A 31 1.95 -15.93 4.58
C ASP A 31 0.53 -16.16 5.16
N THR A 32 -0.01 -15.18 5.88
CA THR A 32 -1.38 -15.19 6.42
C THR A 32 -2.43 -14.47 5.56
N HIS A 33 -2.10 -14.08 4.32
CA HIS A 33 -2.96 -13.31 3.42
C HIS A 33 -3.35 -11.92 4.00
N LEU A 34 -2.41 -11.29 4.71
CA LEU A 34 -2.50 -9.91 5.16
C LEU A 34 -1.65 -9.06 4.22
N TRP A 35 -2.26 -8.04 3.64
CA TRP A 35 -1.54 -6.97 2.95
C TRP A 35 -0.93 -6.02 3.97
N VAL A 36 0.38 -5.84 3.91
CA VAL A 36 1.10 -4.84 4.70
C VAL A 36 1.56 -3.74 3.76
N ILE A 37 1.13 -2.52 4.04
CA ILE A 37 1.38 -1.33 3.21
C ILE A 37 1.95 -0.27 4.13
N ASN A 38 3.23 0.05 3.96
CA ASN A 38 3.93 0.99 4.81
C ASN A 38 4.48 2.15 3.97
N LEU A 39 4.19 3.39 4.39
CA LEU A 39 4.79 4.59 3.81
C LEU A 39 6.05 4.96 4.58
N ASN A 40 7.08 5.42 3.87
CA ASN A 40 8.35 5.78 4.47
C ASN A 40 8.34 7.24 4.94
N GLN A 41 8.33 7.48 6.26
CA GLN A 41 8.40 8.85 6.79
C GLN A 41 9.72 9.55 6.53
N ASN A 42 10.79 8.80 6.23
CA ASN A 42 12.10 9.36 5.92
C ASN A 42 12.23 9.74 4.43
N HIS A 43 11.26 9.37 3.58
CA HIS A 43 11.31 9.71 2.16
C HIS A 43 11.18 11.24 1.99
N PRO A 44 12.08 11.91 1.24
CA PRO A 44 12.09 13.38 1.13
C PRO A 44 10.77 13.98 0.60
N GLY A 45 10.01 13.22 -0.18
CA GLY A 45 8.73 13.62 -0.74
C GLY A 45 7.51 13.23 0.11
N PHE A 46 7.70 12.66 1.31
CA PHE A 46 6.59 12.26 2.16
C PHE A 46 5.97 13.46 2.90
N ASP A 47 4.66 13.67 2.71
CA ASP A 47 3.86 14.61 3.50
C ASP A 47 2.71 13.86 4.18
N PRO A 48 2.72 13.71 5.51
CA PRO A 48 1.68 13.00 6.23
C PRO A 48 0.31 13.70 6.15
N LYS A 49 0.24 14.98 5.77
CA LYS A 49 -1.04 15.68 5.60
C LYS A 49 -1.65 15.48 4.22
N GLN A 50 -0.90 14.89 3.28
CA GLN A 50 -1.28 14.79 1.88
C GLN A 50 -1.06 13.38 1.32
N VAL A 51 -1.32 12.36 2.13
CA VAL A 51 -1.30 10.99 1.62
C VAL A 51 -2.49 10.78 0.69
N LYS A 52 -2.17 10.46 -0.57
CA LYS A 52 -3.12 10.28 -1.66
C LYS A 52 -3.12 8.85 -2.17
N LEU A 53 -4.23 8.45 -2.77
CA LEU A 53 -4.39 7.12 -3.36
C LEU A 53 -3.30 6.80 -4.39
N THR A 54 -2.87 7.77 -5.20
CA THR A 54 -1.76 7.62 -6.16
C THR A 54 -0.51 7.02 -5.52
N GLN A 55 -0.15 7.45 -4.31
CA GLN A 55 1.05 6.95 -3.63
C GLN A 55 0.93 5.45 -3.30
N ILE A 56 -0.27 4.99 -2.94
CA ILE A 56 -0.54 3.58 -2.68
C ILE A 56 -0.49 2.77 -3.98
N ILE A 57 -1.02 3.31 -5.08
CA ILE A 57 -0.96 2.67 -6.40
C ILE A 57 0.50 2.51 -6.85
N GLU A 58 1.30 3.58 -6.81
CA GLU A 58 2.72 3.55 -7.17
C GLU A 58 3.50 2.52 -6.33
N LEU A 59 3.21 2.46 -5.02
CA LEU A 59 3.79 1.48 -4.11
C LEU A 59 3.49 0.04 -4.55
N LEU A 60 2.24 -0.24 -4.90
CA LEU A 60 1.78 -1.55 -5.34
C LEU A 60 2.34 -1.93 -6.72
N GLU A 61 2.64 -0.95 -7.58
CA GLU A 61 3.21 -1.17 -8.91
C GLU A 61 4.71 -1.48 -8.87
N HIS A 62 5.45 -0.78 -8.02
CA HIS A 62 6.91 -0.73 -8.09
C HIS A 62 7.63 -1.29 -6.85
N HIS A 63 6.98 -1.32 -5.69
CA HIS A 63 7.60 -1.66 -4.40
C HIS A 63 6.86 -2.77 -3.65
N ALA A 64 6.00 -3.52 -4.36
CA ALA A 64 5.29 -4.66 -3.82
C ALA A 64 6.03 -5.98 -4.03
N HIS A 65 5.98 -6.84 -3.02
CA HIS A 65 6.53 -8.20 -3.08
C HIS A 65 5.70 -9.17 -2.23
N CYS A 66 6.04 -10.45 -2.22
CA CYS A 66 5.43 -11.42 -1.32
C CYS A 66 6.44 -12.41 -0.75
N PHE A 67 5.96 -13.27 0.14
CA PHE A 67 6.73 -14.43 0.59
C PHE A 67 6.84 -15.45 -0.56
N ARG A 68 8.01 -16.09 -0.69
CA ARG A 68 8.35 -16.96 -1.85
C ARG A 68 7.35 -18.07 -2.18
N ASN A 69 6.51 -18.48 -1.23
CA ASN A 69 5.51 -19.53 -1.42
C ASN A 69 4.15 -18.98 -1.91
N GLN A 70 4.06 -17.70 -2.26
CA GLN A 70 2.82 -17.03 -2.61
C GLN A 70 2.83 -16.31 -3.96
N ASP A 71 3.89 -16.45 -4.78
CA ASP A 71 4.04 -15.69 -6.04
C ASP A 71 2.79 -15.78 -6.95
N ASP A 72 2.22 -16.98 -7.10
CA ASP A 72 1.01 -17.21 -7.93
C ASP A 72 -0.22 -16.46 -7.40
N VAL A 73 -0.40 -16.44 -6.07
CA VAL A 73 -1.52 -15.76 -5.40
C VAL A 73 -1.30 -14.25 -5.40
N PHE A 74 -0.06 -13.83 -5.15
CA PHE A 74 0.32 -12.44 -5.07
C PHE A 74 0.07 -11.68 -6.36
N GLU A 75 0.52 -12.17 -7.52
CA GLU A 75 0.30 -11.44 -8.77
C GLU A 75 -1.19 -11.34 -9.12
N GLN A 76 -1.98 -12.38 -8.81
CA GLN A 76 -3.42 -12.33 -8.98
C GLN A 76 -4.07 -11.28 -8.08
N GLU A 77 -3.74 -11.28 -6.78
CA GLU A 77 -4.29 -10.31 -5.82
C GLU A 77 -3.84 -8.88 -6.12
N ARG A 78 -2.55 -8.68 -6.39
CA ARG A 78 -1.98 -7.37 -6.73
C ARG A 78 -2.62 -6.80 -7.99
N THR A 79 -2.80 -7.63 -9.03
CA THR A 79 -3.45 -7.20 -10.28
C THR A 79 -4.90 -6.81 -10.03
N ALA A 80 -5.65 -7.62 -9.27
CA ALA A 80 -7.05 -7.33 -8.95
C ALA A 80 -7.20 -6.06 -8.12
N LEU A 81 -6.33 -5.89 -7.11
CA LEU A 81 -6.29 -4.71 -6.26
C LEU A 81 -5.94 -3.45 -7.06
N LEU A 82 -4.87 -3.48 -7.86
CA LEU A 82 -4.50 -2.35 -8.72
C LEU A 82 -5.60 -1.99 -9.71
N ALA A 83 -6.24 -2.99 -10.33
CA ALA A 83 -7.36 -2.76 -11.23
C ALA A 83 -8.52 -2.05 -10.51
N HIS A 84 -8.83 -2.45 -9.28
CA HIS A 84 -9.85 -1.79 -8.47
C HIS A 84 -9.47 -0.35 -8.12
N LEU A 85 -8.28 -0.13 -7.54
CA LEU A 85 -7.85 1.19 -7.08
C LEU A 85 -7.77 2.21 -8.23
N LYS A 86 -7.37 1.77 -9.42
CA LYS A 86 -7.32 2.61 -10.63
C LYS A 86 -8.69 3.04 -11.16
N THR A 87 -9.80 2.48 -10.65
CA THR A 87 -11.15 2.97 -10.95
C THR A 87 -11.58 4.13 -10.06
N LEU A 88 -10.85 4.40 -8.98
CA LEU A 88 -11.13 5.46 -8.02
C LEU A 88 -10.39 6.75 -8.40
N ASP A 89 -10.77 7.87 -7.78
CA ASP A 89 -10.07 9.14 -7.96
C ASP A 89 -8.66 9.08 -7.34
N PRO A 90 -7.58 9.21 -8.12
CA PRO A 90 -6.20 9.14 -7.63
C PRO A 90 -5.86 10.21 -6.58
N ASP A 91 -6.55 11.35 -6.60
CA ASP A 91 -6.35 12.44 -5.63
C ASP A 91 -7.10 12.24 -4.31
N THR A 92 -7.84 11.12 -4.17
CA THR A 92 -8.53 10.77 -2.92
C THR A 92 -7.55 10.70 -1.75
N SER A 93 -7.86 11.45 -0.68
CA SER A 93 -7.06 11.43 0.54
C SER A 93 -7.25 10.12 1.31
N VAL A 94 -6.14 9.50 1.67
CA VAL A 94 -6.09 8.28 2.48
C VAL A 94 -5.87 8.68 3.94
N ASP A 95 -6.74 8.19 4.82
CA ASP A 95 -6.62 8.45 6.25
C ASP A 95 -5.47 7.64 6.81
N LEU A 96 -4.57 8.32 7.50
CA LEU A 96 -3.48 7.67 8.20
C LEU A 96 -4.00 7.01 9.48
N PRO A 97 -3.40 5.89 9.92
CA PRO A 97 -3.70 5.32 11.23
C PRO A 97 -3.42 6.35 12.31
N LEU A 98 -4.38 6.57 13.21
CA LEU A 98 -4.17 7.38 14.40
C LEU A 98 -3.33 6.56 15.38
N HIS A 99 -2.04 6.90 15.50
CA HIS A 99 -1.18 6.43 16.59
C HIS A 99 -1.15 7.44 17.73
#